data_AF-A0A511T7P9-F1
#
_entry.id   AF-A0A511T7P9-F1
#
_cell.length_a   1.000
_cell.length_b   1.000
_cell.length_c   1.000
_cell.angle_alpha   90.00
_cell.angle_beta   90.00
_cell.angle_gamma   90.00
#
_symmetry.space_group_name_H-M   'P 1'
#
loop_
_entity.id
_entity.type
_entity.pdbx_description
1 polymer ?
#
loop_
_entity_poly.entity_id
_entity_poly.type
_entity_poly.pdbx_seq_one_letter_code
_entity_poly.pdbx_strand_id
1 'polypeptide(L)'
;MKVFRLSPAGLALVALTSLVGCWGCASSPTRSVVFPAEPLAPESVLPPGPVLMVLSAASEQKLADGSVRQTGVFLNEFYEPYKVLVDAGYQVVLATPGGRVPSFDPEGMNPKYWKEHPEALEAAKAMVARMEAPVSISEVRTRAEEFQALLVPGGQGVMVDLLHDAELHGLLVDFGASGRPVGLVCHAPALLSRLPPDASPFAGRRVTSVSGFEEWYIETFVMGARAEVRGIGDQLDDAGYLHETAFPGRSRAVRDCNLVTSQNPFSGTDFNASFLAALGDWRNGGRCAQESGGTEKATR
;
A
#
# COMPACT_ATOMS: atom_id res chain seq x y z
N MET A 1 -49.81 68.67 -20.33
CA MET A 1 -49.37 68.17 -21.65
C MET A 1 -48.59 66.87 -21.44
N LYS A 2 -48.98 65.83 -22.20
CA LYS A 2 -48.31 64.53 -22.41
C LYS A 2 -48.13 63.58 -21.22
N VAL A 3 -49.15 62.71 -21.12
CA VAL A 3 -49.10 61.34 -20.58
C VAL A 3 -48.02 60.54 -21.31
N PHE A 4 -47.17 59.82 -20.58
CA PHE A 4 -46.40 58.70 -21.12
C PHE A 4 -46.76 57.43 -20.35
N ARG A 5 -47.43 56.51 -21.03
CA ARG A 5 -47.76 55.16 -20.58
C ARG A 5 -46.50 54.31 -20.60
N LEU A 6 -46.22 53.62 -19.51
CA LEU A 6 -45.31 52.49 -19.45
C LEU A 6 -46.01 51.25 -20.01
N SER A 7 -45.38 50.58 -20.98
CA SER A 7 -45.68 49.20 -21.36
C SER A 7 -44.55 48.32 -20.85
N PRO A 8 -44.81 47.17 -20.19
CA PRO A 8 -43.76 46.23 -19.84
C PRO A 8 -43.46 45.35 -21.07
N ALA A 9 -42.25 45.44 -21.59
CA ALA A 9 -41.72 44.49 -22.56
C ALA A 9 -41.42 43.16 -21.83
N GLY A 10 -41.93 42.06 -22.39
CA GLY A 10 -41.78 40.71 -21.85
C GLY A 10 -40.32 40.25 -21.80
N LEU A 11 -39.92 39.73 -20.64
CA LEU A 11 -38.68 39.00 -20.46
C LEU A 11 -38.91 37.56 -20.95
N ALA A 12 -38.37 37.22 -22.11
CA ALA A 12 -38.30 35.83 -22.59
C ALA A 12 -37.13 35.12 -21.90
N LEU A 13 -37.45 34.18 -21.02
CA LEU A 13 -36.47 33.32 -20.34
C LEU A 13 -35.99 32.24 -21.32
N VAL A 14 -34.79 32.42 -21.88
CA VAL A 14 -34.11 31.38 -22.67
C VAL A 14 -33.53 30.36 -21.69
N ALA A 15 -34.18 29.21 -21.56
CA ALA A 15 -33.62 28.07 -20.83
C ALA A 15 -32.47 27.47 -21.64
N LEU A 16 -31.23 27.74 -21.23
CA LEU A 16 -30.07 26.95 -21.66
C LEU A 16 -30.19 25.58 -20.99
N THR A 17 -30.65 24.58 -21.73
CA THR A 17 -30.48 23.18 -21.37
C THR A 17 -29.00 22.83 -21.53
N SER A 18 -28.27 22.88 -20.42
CA SER A 18 -26.91 22.36 -20.33
C SER A 18 -27.01 20.83 -20.45
N LEU A 19 -26.69 20.29 -21.63
CA LEU A 19 -26.37 18.87 -21.80
C LEU A 19 -25.04 18.62 -21.08
N VAL A 20 -25.11 18.37 -19.77
CA VAL A 20 -24.02 17.74 -19.04
C VAL A 20 -23.98 16.29 -19.53
N GLY A 21 -23.12 16.04 -20.51
CA GLY A 21 -22.75 14.69 -20.90
C GLY A 21 -22.15 14.01 -19.67
N CYS A 22 -22.92 13.11 -19.07
CA CYS A 22 -22.41 12.16 -18.09
C CYS A 22 -21.46 11.23 -18.86
N TRP A 23 -20.16 11.54 -18.86
CA TRP A 23 -19.16 10.53 -19.15
C TRP A 23 -19.33 9.44 -18.09
N GLY A 24 -19.83 8.29 -18.54
CA GLY A 24 -20.12 7.16 -17.68
C GLY A 24 -18.90 6.86 -16.83
N CYS A 25 -19.08 6.88 -15.51
CA CYS A 25 -18.23 6.14 -14.60
C CYS A 25 -18.32 4.68 -15.02
N ALA A 26 -17.39 4.21 -15.86
CA ALA A 26 -17.18 2.79 -16.00
C ALA A 26 -16.79 2.30 -14.60
N SER A 27 -17.73 1.66 -13.91
CA SER A 27 -17.47 1.02 -12.63
C SER A 27 -16.29 0.07 -12.83
N SER A 28 -15.21 0.29 -12.09
CA SER A 28 -14.05 -0.60 -12.15
C SER A 28 -14.50 -2.04 -11.88
N PRO A 29 -13.92 -3.03 -12.59
CA PRO A 29 -14.32 -4.42 -12.42
C PRO A 29 -14.15 -4.82 -10.96
N THR A 30 -15.25 -5.26 -10.36
CA THR A 30 -15.28 -5.80 -9.00
C THR A 30 -14.46 -7.08 -8.94
N ARG A 31 -13.67 -7.22 -7.89
CA ARG A 31 -12.83 -8.40 -7.64
C ARG A 31 -13.22 -9.01 -6.32
N SER A 32 -13.19 -10.33 -6.26
CA SER A 32 -13.47 -11.09 -5.05
C SER A 32 -12.56 -12.31 -4.94
N VAL A 33 -12.40 -12.80 -3.71
CA VAL A 33 -11.70 -14.06 -3.46
C VAL A 33 -12.67 -15.19 -3.75
N VAL A 34 -12.32 -16.05 -4.70
CA VAL A 34 -13.06 -17.25 -5.06
C VAL A 34 -12.32 -18.46 -4.53
N PHE A 35 -13.06 -19.34 -3.86
CA PHE A 35 -12.57 -20.61 -3.33
C PHE A 35 -12.94 -21.76 -4.26
N PRO A 36 -12.19 -22.89 -4.22
CA PRO A 36 -12.61 -24.11 -4.88
C PRO A 36 -13.98 -24.58 -4.37
N ALA A 37 -14.77 -25.20 -5.24
CA ALA A 37 -16.11 -25.69 -4.90
C ALA A 37 -16.10 -26.75 -3.80
N GLU A 38 -15.07 -27.60 -3.81
CA GLU A 38 -14.76 -28.52 -2.72
C GLU A 38 -13.62 -27.94 -1.88
N PRO A 39 -13.74 -27.92 -0.53
CA PRO A 39 -12.64 -27.54 0.33
C PRO A 39 -11.39 -28.37 0.05
N LEU A 40 -10.22 -27.75 0.15
CA LEU A 40 -8.97 -28.49 0.10
C LEU A 40 -8.97 -29.58 1.18
N ALA A 41 -8.49 -30.77 0.83
CA ALA A 41 -8.23 -31.80 1.83
C ALA A 41 -7.28 -31.24 2.91
N PRO A 42 -7.42 -31.60 4.20
CA PRO A 42 -6.61 -31.01 5.27
C PRO A 42 -5.10 -31.05 5.02
N GLU A 43 -4.61 -32.12 4.40
CA GLU A 43 -3.21 -32.31 3.99
C GLU A 43 -2.76 -31.40 2.84
N SER A 44 -3.70 -30.85 2.07
CA SER A 44 -3.45 -29.91 0.97
C SER A 44 -3.46 -28.45 1.43
N VAL A 45 -3.94 -28.16 2.64
CA VAL A 45 -3.85 -26.83 3.24
C VAL A 45 -2.42 -26.60 3.71
N LEU A 46 -1.72 -25.66 3.07
CA LEU A 46 -0.35 -25.33 3.46
C LEU A 46 -0.34 -24.88 4.94
N PRO A 47 0.58 -25.36 5.80
CA PRO A 47 0.77 -24.79 7.14
C PRO A 47 1.31 -23.36 7.04
N PRO A 48 1.30 -22.56 8.13
CA PRO A 48 2.04 -21.30 8.15
C PRO A 48 3.50 -21.55 7.78
N GLY A 49 4.01 -20.78 6.83
CA GLY A 49 5.37 -20.92 6.31
C GLY A 49 6.14 -19.60 6.27
N PRO A 50 7.21 -19.52 5.47
CA PRO A 50 8.02 -18.31 5.37
C PRO A 50 7.23 -17.12 4.80
N VAL A 51 7.35 -15.96 5.43
CA VAL A 51 6.87 -14.67 4.94
C VAL A 51 8.07 -13.74 4.77
N LEU A 52 8.24 -13.19 3.58
CA LEU A 52 9.32 -12.27 3.26
C LEU A 52 8.94 -10.85 3.68
N MET A 53 9.72 -10.23 4.57
CA MET A 53 9.63 -8.80 4.86
C MET A 53 10.85 -8.08 4.28
N VAL A 54 10.63 -7.16 3.34
CA VAL A 54 11.70 -6.36 2.74
C VAL A 54 11.78 -5.01 3.43
N LEU A 55 12.95 -4.69 3.97
CA LEU A 55 13.22 -3.47 4.73
C LEU A 55 14.16 -2.55 3.93
N SER A 56 14.02 -1.24 4.13
CA SER A 56 15.00 -0.27 3.63
C SER A 56 16.28 -0.35 4.47
N ALA A 57 17.43 -0.18 3.82
CA ALA A 57 18.72 0.00 4.46
C ALA A 57 19.23 1.44 4.38
N ALA A 58 18.41 2.38 3.88
CA ALA A 58 18.76 3.78 3.82
C ALA A 58 18.71 4.41 5.22
N SER A 59 19.84 4.96 5.68
CA SER A 59 19.95 5.66 6.95
C SER A 59 19.83 7.18 6.83
N GLU A 60 19.99 7.71 5.62
CA GLU A 60 19.91 9.14 5.34
C GLU A 60 19.08 9.41 4.09
N GLN A 61 18.44 10.57 4.06
CA GLN A 61 17.66 11.08 2.95
C GLN A 61 18.10 12.49 2.62
N LYS A 62 18.41 12.74 1.35
CA LYS A 62 18.60 14.09 0.83
C LYS A 62 17.25 14.71 0.49
N LEU A 63 17.07 15.97 0.85
CA LEU A 63 15.86 16.74 0.63
C LEU A 63 16.01 17.69 -0.55
N ALA A 64 14.90 18.25 -1.03
CA ALA A 64 14.86 19.07 -2.23
C ALA A 64 15.70 20.36 -2.13
N ASP A 65 15.97 20.87 -0.93
CA ASP A 65 16.83 22.02 -0.69
C ASP A 65 18.32 21.66 -0.54
N GLY A 66 18.66 20.37 -0.69
CA GLY A 66 20.01 19.84 -0.55
C GLY A 66 20.41 19.46 0.87
N SER A 67 19.58 19.73 1.88
CA SER A 67 19.82 19.25 3.25
C SER A 67 19.72 17.72 3.33
N VAL A 68 20.35 17.13 4.34
CA VAL A 68 20.33 15.69 4.61
C VAL A 68 19.80 15.44 6.01
N ARG A 69 18.93 14.45 6.17
CA ARG A 69 18.36 14.01 7.46
C ARG A 69 18.48 12.51 7.64
N GLN A 70 18.40 12.05 8.89
CA GLN A 70 18.23 10.63 9.18
C GLN A 70 16.87 10.12 8.71
N THR A 71 16.83 8.89 8.22
CA THR A 71 15.64 8.19 7.73
C THR A 71 15.74 6.69 8.00
N GLY A 72 14.71 5.96 7.61
CA GLY A 72 14.72 4.51 7.59
C GLY A 72 13.33 3.94 7.51
N VAL A 73 13.22 2.70 7.99
CA VAL A 73 11.95 2.00 8.22
C VAL A 73 11.23 2.65 9.39
N PHE A 74 9.91 2.81 9.28
CA PHE A 74 9.10 3.30 10.38
C PHE A 74 8.84 2.16 11.37
N LEU A 75 9.23 2.32 12.64
CA LEU A 75 9.42 1.18 13.54
C LEU A 75 8.15 0.36 13.81
N ASN A 76 7.00 1.00 14.06
CA ASN A 76 5.77 0.25 14.34
C ASN A 76 5.19 -0.40 13.07
N GLU A 77 5.34 0.24 11.91
CA GLU A 77 4.98 -0.31 10.60
C GLU A 77 5.76 -1.58 10.25
N PHE A 78 6.91 -1.81 10.88
CA PHE A 78 7.65 -3.07 10.82
C PHE A 78 7.28 -4.02 11.96
N TYR A 79 7.37 -3.55 13.21
CA TYR A 79 7.33 -4.43 14.37
C TYR A 79 5.95 -5.03 14.61
N GLU A 80 4.88 -4.26 14.42
CA GLU A 80 3.51 -4.76 14.62
C GLU A 80 3.16 -5.90 13.65
N PRO A 81 3.35 -5.77 12.31
CA PRO A 81 3.12 -6.89 11.41
C PRO A 81 4.08 -8.06 11.67
N TYR A 82 5.36 -7.80 11.99
CA TYR A 82 6.29 -8.86 12.38
C TYR A 82 5.76 -9.69 13.54
N LYS A 83 5.31 -9.02 14.61
CA LYS A 83 4.82 -9.66 15.83
C LYS A 83 3.56 -10.48 15.56
N VAL A 84 2.61 -9.93 14.81
CA VAL A 84 1.37 -10.62 14.45
C VAL A 84 1.63 -11.86 13.58
N LEU A 85 2.58 -11.79 12.64
CA LEU A 85 2.97 -12.93 11.82
C LEU A 85 3.62 -14.05 12.65
N VAL A 86 4.55 -13.69 13.54
CA VAL A 86 5.21 -14.66 14.43
C VAL A 86 4.21 -15.30 15.39
N ASP A 87 3.31 -14.51 15.99
CA ASP A 87 2.28 -15.03 16.90
C ASP A 87 1.28 -15.95 16.17
N ALA A 88 1.05 -15.72 14.88
CA ALA A 88 0.24 -16.59 14.02
C ALA A 88 0.99 -17.82 13.48
N GLY A 89 2.26 -18.02 13.89
CA GLY A 89 3.07 -19.19 13.57
C GLY A 89 3.84 -19.11 12.25
N TYR A 90 3.87 -17.95 11.58
CA TYR A 90 4.68 -17.74 10.37
C TYR A 90 6.14 -17.52 10.73
N GLN A 91 7.04 -17.99 9.87
CA GLN A 91 8.46 -17.65 9.95
C GLN A 91 8.70 -16.37 9.16
N VAL A 92 9.16 -15.29 9.80
CA VAL A 92 9.53 -14.07 9.08
C VAL A 92 10.98 -14.14 8.63
N VAL A 93 11.21 -13.94 7.34
CA VAL A 93 12.53 -13.77 6.74
C VAL A 93 12.69 -12.30 6.35
N LEU A 94 13.71 -11.65 6.89
CA LEU A 94 14.01 -10.25 6.57
C LEU A 94 14.95 -10.19 5.38
N ALA A 95 14.74 -9.22 4.49
CA ALA A 95 15.69 -8.90 3.42
C ALA A 95 15.87 -7.39 3.23
N THR A 96 17.04 -6.96 2.77
CA THR A 96 17.36 -5.56 2.46
C THR A 96 18.22 -5.44 1.19
N PRO A 97 18.33 -4.25 0.58
CA PRO A 97 19.26 -4.02 -0.52
C PRO A 97 20.69 -4.37 -0.11
N GLY A 98 21.27 -5.37 -0.78
CA GLY A 98 22.61 -5.88 -0.52
C GLY A 98 22.80 -6.61 0.82
N GLY A 99 21.72 -6.97 1.53
CA GLY A 99 21.82 -7.61 2.86
C GLY A 99 22.41 -6.69 3.92
N ARG A 100 22.27 -5.37 3.75
CA ARG A 100 22.74 -4.38 4.71
C ARG A 100 21.84 -4.33 5.94
N VAL A 101 22.41 -4.00 7.10
CA VAL A 101 21.61 -3.75 8.32
C VAL A 101 20.60 -2.63 8.03
N PRO A 102 19.29 -2.85 8.29
CA PRO A 102 18.29 -1.82 8.06
C PRO A 102 18.47 -0.65 9.04
N SER A 103 18.08 0.54 8.60
CA SER A 103 17.99 1.73 9.46
C SER A 103 16.53 1.95 9.87
N PHE A 104 16.33 2.55 11.04
CA PHE A 104 15.00 2.88 11.55
C PHE A 104 14.90 4.39 11.76
N ASP A 105 13.83 5.00 11.24
CA ASP A 105 13.61 6.44 11.36
C ASP A 105 13.38 6.80 12.85
N PRO A 106 14.15 7.75 13.44
CA PRO A 106 13.95 8.19 14.81
C PRO A 106 12.52 8.63 15.12
N GLU A 107 11.80 9.19 14.14
CA GLU A 107 10.41 9.61 14.31
C GLU A 107 9.49 8.43 14.64
N GLY A 108 9.76 7.25 14.06
CA GLY A 108 9.00 6.02 14.34
C GLY A 108 9.19 5.49 15.76
N MET A 109 10.21 5.96 16.50
CA MET A 109 10.44 5.61 17.90
C MET A 109 9.65 6.49 18.88
N ASN A 110 8.92 7.50 18.38
CA ASN A 110 8.15 8.41 19.21
C ASN A 110 6.88 7.72 19.76
N PRO A 111 6.63 7.72 21.09
CA PRO A 111 5.46 7.09 21.69
C PRO A 111 4.11 7.51 21.12
N LYS A 112 4.01 8.68 20.46
CA LYS A 112 2.75 9.15 19.86
C LYS A 112 2.19 8.21 18.77
N TYR A 113 3.04 7.40 18.14
CA TYR A 113 2.66 6.41 17.13
C TYR A 113 2.29 5.04 17.72
N TRP A 114 2.55 4.83 19.01
CA TRP A 114 2.38 3.56 19.70
C TRP A 114 1.16 3.57 20.62
N LYS A 115 0.17 4.43 20.37
CA LYS A 115 -0.97 4.60 21.29
C LYS A 115 -1.85 3.37 21.42
N GLU A 116 -1.95 2.57 20.35
CA GLU A 116 -2.73 1.32 20.36
C GLU A 116 -1.99 0.20 21.13
N HIS A 117 -0.66 0.18 21.04
CA HIS A 117 0.20 -0.85 21.63
C HIS A 117 1.43 -0.23 22.34
N PRO A 118 1.23 0.60 23.38
CA PRO A 118 2.33 1.33 24.01
C PRO A 118 3.38 0.41 24.65
N GLU A 119 2.95 -0.78 25.09
CA GLU A 119 3.81 -1.82 25.64
C GLU A 119 4.79 -2.42 24.62
N ALA A 120 4.49 -2.31 23.32
CA ALA A 120 5.29 -2.90 22.25
C ALA A 120 6.54 -2.08 21.92
N LEU A 121 6.56 -0.77 22.23
CA LEU A 121 7.62 0.16 21.82
C LEU A 121 9.00 -0.26 22.31
N GLU A 122 9.14 -0.59 23.59
CA GLU A 122 10.44 -0.94 24.17
C GLU A 122 10.93 -2.31 23.67
N ALA A 123 10.01 -3.26 23.43
CA ALA A 123 10.35 -4.53 22.81
C ALA A 123 10.82 -4.33 21.36
N ALA A 124 10.16 -3.45 20.60
CA ALA A 124 10.53 -3.11 19.24
C ALA A 124 11.93 -2.47 19.17
N LYS A 125 12.20 -1.48 20.03
CA LYS A 125 13.55 -0.87 20.16
C LYS A 125 14.60 -1.91 20.50
N ALA A 126 14.32 -2.79 21.47
CA ALA A 126 15.25 -3.83 21.90
C ALA A 126 15.52 -4.89 20.81
N MET A 127 14.54 -5.17 19.95
CA MET A 127 14.68 -6.05 18.81
C MET A 127 15.60 -5.41 17.76
N VAL A 128 15.32 -4.18 17.34
CA VAL A 128 16.09 -3.53 16.27
C VAL A 128 17.50 -3.16 16.69
N ALA A 129 17.73 -2.87 17.97
CA ALA A 129 19.07 -2.63 18.52
C ALA A 129 19.99 -3.85 18.44
N ARG A 130 19.43 -5.06 18.28
CA ARG A 130 20.18 -6.32 18.15
C ARG A 130 20.04 -6.93 16.75
N MET A 131 19.46 -6.20 15.81
CA MET A 131 19.22 -6.71 14.46
C MET A 131 20.54 -6.84 13.72
N GLU A 132 20.79 -8.05 13.23
CA GLU A 132 21.93 -8.34 12.37
C GLU A 132 21.58 -8.08 10.90
N ALA A 133 22.61 -8.12 10.04
CA ALA A 133 22.45 -8.03 8.61
C ALA A 133 21.53 -9.15 8.10
N PRO A 134 20.40 -8.80 7.43
CA PRO A 134 19.50 -9.78 6.85
C PRO A 134 20.04 -10.31 5.52
N VAL A 135 19.31 -11.25 4.90
CA VAL A 135 19.64 -11.70 3.53
C VAL A 135 19.42 -10.58 2.52
N SER A 136 20.07 -10.67 1.35
CA SER A 136 19.88 -9.66 0.30
C SER A 136 18.60 -9.88 -0.50
N ILE A 137 18.02 -8.79 -1.05
CA ILE A 137 16.87 -8.90 -1.98
C ILE A 137 17.22 -9.80 -3.18
N SER A 138 18.43 -9.67 -3.73
CA SER A 138 18.90 -10.52 -4.84
C SER A 138 18.96 -12.01 -4.48
N GLU A 139 19.34 -12.34 -3.25
CA GLU A 139 19.35 -13.75 -2.79
C GLU A 139 17.93 -14.31 -2.73
N VAL A 140 17.01 -13.62 -2.04
CA VAL A 140 15.63 -14.11 -1.90
C VAL A 140 14.88 -14.13 -3.22
N ARG A 141 15.25 -13.26 -4.19
CA ARG A 141 14.70 -13.29 -5.55
C ARG A 141 14.89 -14.64 -6.23
N THR A 142 16.01 -15.31 -6.01
CA THR A 142 16.34 -16.60 -6.66
C THR A 142 15.51 -17.77 -6.14
N ARG A 143 14.83 -17.59 -5.01
CA ARG A 143 14.02 -18.60 -4.31
C ARG A 143 12.69 -18.03 -3.85
N ALA A 144 12.12 -17.13 -4.65
CA ALA A 144 10.92 -16.37 -4.31
C ALA A 144 9.73 -17.30 -3.99
N GLU A 145 9.68 -18.48 -4.60
CA GLU A 145 8.66 -19.53 -4.41
C GLU A 145 8.61 -20.14 -3.01
N GLU A 146 9.67 -20.03 -2.20
CA GLU A 146 9.71 -20.53 -0.82
C GLU A 146 8.79 -19.73 0.12
N PHE A 147 8.44 -18.51 -0.27
CA PHE A 147 7.69 -17.57 0.57
C PHE A 147 6.20 -17.57 0.23
N GLN A 148 5.37 -17.56 1.27
CA GLN A 148 3.92 -17.52 1.16
C GLN A 148 3.39 -16.11 0.92
N ALA A 149 4.09 -15.07 1.40
CA ALA A 149 3.71 -13.67 1.20
C ALA A 149 4.93 -12.73 1.24
N LEU A 150 4.74 -11.54 0.68
CA LEU A 150 5.68 -10.43 0.68
C LEU A 150 5.07 -9.26 1.46
N LEU A 151 5.85 -8.62 2.32
CA LEU A 151 5.44 -7.42 3.04
C LEU A 151 6.57 -6.39 3.01
N VAL A 152 6.24 -5.14 2.69
CA VAL A 152 7.18 -4.02 2.71
C VAL A 152 6.65 -2.97 3.70
N PRO A 153 7.24 -2.85 4.89
CA PRO A 153 6.97 -1.76 5.82
C PRO A 153 7.32 -0.41 5.19
N GLY A 154 6.66 0.65 5.65
CA GLY A 154 6.92 1.99 5.15
C GLY A 154 8.05 2.70 5.88
N GLY A 155 7.93 4.02 5.96
CA GLY A 155 9.01 4.94 6.27
C GLY A 155 9.64 5.56 5.01
N GLN A 156 10.28 6.71 5.20
CA GLN A 156 10.86 7.49 4.11
C GLN A 156 12.06 6.79 3.45
N GLY A 157 12.69 5.80 4.12
CA GLY A 157 13.77 5.01 3.54
C GLY A 157 13.37 4.28 2.25
N VAL A 158 12.09 3.89 2.11
CA VAL A 158 11.55 3.28 0.88
C VAL A 158 11.85 4.16 -0.34
N MET A 159 11.71 5.49 -0.20
CA MET A 159 11.91 6.43 -1.31
C MET A 159 13.39 6.57 -1.71
N VAL A 160 14.31 6.08 -0.88
CA VAL A 160 15.75 6.22 -1.09
C VAL A 160 16.33 5.01 -1.81
N ASP A 161 16.09 3.81 -1.28
CA ASP A 161 16.78 2.60 -1.78
C ASP A 161 15.86 1.47 -2.27
N LEU A 162 14.55 1.52 -2.01
CA LEU A 162 13.62 0.50 -2.48
C LEU A 162 12.83 0.91 -3.74
N LEU A 163 12.52 2.20 -3.89
CA LEU A 163 11.66 2.72 -4.97
C LEU A 163 12.10 2.34 -6.38
N HIS A 164 13.40 2.12 -6.56
CA HIS A 164 14.01 1.80 -7.84
C HIS A 164 14.72 0.43 -7.86
N ASP A 165 14.50 -0.39 -6.83
CA ASP A 165 15.10 -1.71 -6.74
C ASP A 165 14.39 -2.69 -7.70
N ALA A 166 15.08 -3.07 -8.77
CA ALA A 166 14.53 -3.93 -9.81
C ALA A 166 14.22 -5.35 -9.32
N GLU A 167 14.99 -5.86 -8.35
CA GLU A 167 14.78 -7.19 -7.78
C GLU A 167 13.51 -7.21 -6.93
N LEU A 168 13.27 -6.14 -6.14
CA LEU A 168 12.03 -5.95 -5.41
C LEU A 168 10.81 -5.80 -6.33
N HIS A 169 10.94 -5.05 -7.44
CA HIS A 169 9.88 -5.00 -8.45
C HIS A 169 9.58 -6.38 -9.04
N GLY A 170 10.61 -7.18 -9.31
CA GLY A 170 10.47 -8.58 -9.74
C GLY A 170 9.72 -9.43 -8.71
N LEU A 171 10.03 -9.29 -7.42
CA LEU A 171 9.30 -9.96 -6.34
C LEU A 171 7.82 -9.54 -6.31
N LEU A 172 7.51 -8.24 -6.43
CA LEU A 172 6.12 -7.77 -6.47
C LEU A 172 5.32 -8.41 -7.61
N VAL A 173 5.92 -8.47 -8.81
CA VAL A 173 5.32 -9.13 -9.99
C VAL A 173 5.10 -10.62 -9.73
N ASP A 174 6.10 -11.34 -9.23
CA ASP A 174 6.01 -12.79 -8.99
C ASP A 174 4.94 -13.15 -7.95
N PHE A 175 4.87 -12.42 -6.84
CA PHE A 175 3.87 -12.67 -5.80
C PHE A 175 2.47 -12.30 -6.29
N GLY A 176 2.32 -11.18 -6.98
CA GLY A 176 1.05 -10.77 -7.54
C GLY A 176 0.51 -11.75 -8.59
N ALA A 177 1.36 -12.19 -9.52
CA ALA A 177 1.00 -13.13 -10.59
C ALA A 177 0.62 -14.53 -10.06
N SER A 178 1.26 -14.96 -8.97
CA SER A 178 0.93 -16.23 -8.28
C SER A 178 -0.23 -16.12 -7.29
N GLY A 179 -0.84 -14.93 -7.16
CA GLY A 179 -1.94 -14.67 -6.23
C GLY A 179 -1.53 -14.70 -4.75
N ARG A 180 -0.22 -14.75 -4.46
CA ARG A 180 0.29 -14.69 -3.08
C ARG A 180 0.05 -13.30 -2.48
N PRO A 181 -0.20 -13.19 -1.16
CA PRO A 181 -0.39 -11.91 -0.52
C PRO A 181 0.81 -10.98 -0.64
N VAL A 182 0.54 -9.72 -0.93
CA VAL A 182 1.48 -8.59 -0.94
C VAL A 182 0.95 -7.50 -0.03
N GLY A 183 1.74 -7.12 0.97
CA GLY A 183 1.43 -6.09 1.96
C GLY A 183 2.33 -4.87 1.80
N LEU A 184 1.78 -3.68 1.56
CA LEU A 184 2.57 -2.44 1.41
C LEU A 184 2.07 -1.36 2.36
N VAL A 185 2.94 -0.86 3.23
CA VAL A 185 2.57 0.08 4.29
C VAL A 185 3.07 1.50 3.99
N CYS A 186 2.21 2.49 4.19
CA CYS A 186 2.52 3.92 4.22
C CYS A 186 3.15 4.46 2.92
N HIS A 187 4.49 4.48 2.83
CA HIS A 187 5.20 4.91 1.61
C HIS A 187 5.48 3.76 0.63
N ALA A 188 5.47 2.51 1.10
CA ALA A 188 5.73 1.32 0.28
C ALA A 188 4.79 1.15 -0.93
N PRO A 189 3.51 1.56 -0.89
CA PRO A 189 2.65 1.56 -2.08
C PRO A 189 3.24 2.32 -3.29
N ALA A 190 4.14 3.29 -3.11
CA ALA A 190 4.81 3.97 -4.22
C ALA A 190 5.58 3.01 -5.14
N LEU A 191 5.97 1.82 -4.66
CA LEU A 191 6.58 0.78 -5.49
C LEU A 191 5.67 0.36 -6.65
N LEU A 192 4.35 0.38 -6.45
CA LEU A 192 3.37 0.00 -7.45
C LEU A 192 3.34 0.95 -8.65
N SER A 193 3.65 2.24 -8.46
CA SER A 193 3.73 3.22 -9.54
C SER A 193 4.99 3.08 -10.40
N ARG A 194 5.93 2.23 -9.98
CA ARG A 194 7.19 1.93 -10.69
C ARG A 194 7.15 0.60 -11.43
N LEU A 195 6.10 -0.19 -11.24
CA LEU A 195 5.85 -1.38 -12.05
C LEU A 195 5.39 -0.96 -13.46
N PRO A 196 5.90 -1.60 -14.53
CA PRO A 196 5.38 -1.36 -15.88
C PRO A 196 3.86 -1.66 -15.93
N PRO A 197 3.02 -0.76 -16.48
CA PRO A 197 1.57 -0.95 -16.48
C PRO A 197 1.08 -2.25 -17.14
N ASP A 198 1.79 -2.70 -18.16
CA ASP A 198 1.53 -3.94 -18.91
C ASP A 198 2.00 -5.21 -18.18
N ALA A 199 2.86 -5.06 -17.17
CA ALA A 199 3.40 -6.16 -16.39
C ALA A 199 2.87 -6.21 -14.95
N SER A 200 2.15 -5.18 -14.48
CA SER A 200 1.68 -5.13 -13.09
C SER A 200 0.50 -6.11 -12.88
N PRO A 201 0.64 -7.14 -12.02
CA PRO A 201 -0.47 -8.02 -11.65
C PRO A 201 -1.53 -7.31 -10.77
N PHE A 202 -1.26 -6.05 -10.42
CA PHE A 202 -2.10 -5.21 -9.57
C PHE A 202 -2.77 -4.06 -10.33
N ALA A 203 -2.62 -3.97 -11.65
CA ALA A 203 -3.21 -2.90 -12.45
C ALA A 203 -4.73 -2.74 -12.18
N GLY A 204 -5.17 -1.50 -11.96
CA GLY A 204 -6.57 -1.18 -11.69
C GLY A 204 -7.12 -1.71 -10.36
N ARG A 205 -6.25 -1.98 -9.38
CA ARG A 205 -6.66 -2.36 -8.01
C ARG A 205 -6.83 -1.17 -7.10
N ARG A 206 -7.64 -1.38 -6.07
CA ARG A 206 -7.83 -0.43 -4.98
C ARG A 206 -6.63 -0.45 -4.05
N VAL A 207 -6.13 0.74 -3.71
CA VAL A 207 -4.96 0.92 -2.85
C VAL A 207 -5.14 2.13 -1.95
N THR A 208 -4.33 2.18 -0.90
CA THR A 208 -4.10 3.40 -0.11
C THR A 208 -2.61 3.57 0.09
N SER A 209 -2.19 4.75 0.50
CA SER A 209 -0.81 5.13 0.82
C SER A 209 -0.85 6.39 1.68
N VAL A 210 0.32 6.82 2.17
CA VAL A 210 0.45 8.13 2.81
C VAL A 210 -0.24 9.21 1.96
N SER A 211 -1.14 9.97 2.58
CA SER A 211 -1.91 10.98 1.85
C SER A 211 -1.05 12.22 1.55
N GLY A 212 -1.39 12.98 0.51
CA GLY A 212 -0.66 14.21 0.19
C GLY A 212 -0.66 15.26 1.32
N PHE A 213 -1.71 15.28 2.17
CA PHE A 213 -1.73 16.11 3.37
C PHE A 213 -0.76 15.60 4.45
N GLU A 214 -0.66 14.28 4.64
CA GLU A 214 0.31 13.69 5.56
C GLU A 214 1.74 13.89 5.05
N GLU A 215 2.01 13.75 3.75
CA GLU A 215 3.30 14.10 3.16
C GLU A 215 3.63 15.57 3.45
N TRP A 216 2.71 16.51 3.21
CA TRP A 216 2.91 17.92 3.54
C TRP A 216 3.22 18.14 5.04
N TYR A 217 2.51 17.44 5.92
CA TYR A 217 2.75 17.52 7.36
C TYR A 217 4.13 16.98 7.74
N ILE A 218 4.52 15.83 7.20
CA ILE A 218 5.82 15.19 7.43
C ILE A 218 6.94 16.12 6.92
N GLU A 219 6.82 16.63 5.69
CA GLU A 219 7.78 17.57 5.10
C GLU A 219 7.97 18.82 5.98
N THR A 220 6.86 19.40 6.46
CA THR A 220 6.87 20.67 7.19
C THR A 220 7.34 20.52 8.63
N PHE A 221 6.84 19.52 9.35
CA PHE A 221 6.99 19.42 10.80
C PHE A 221 7.98 18.35 11.27
N VAL A 222 8.31 17.38 10.41
CA VAL A 222 9.25 16.30 10.74
C VAL A 222 10.57 16.48 9.98
N MET A 223 10.51 16.79 8.68
CA MET A 223 11.69 16.84 7.81
C MET A 223 12.32 18.24 7.74
N GLY A 224 11.51 19.30 7.86
CA GLY A 224 11.96 20.69 7.75
C GLY A 224 12.17 21.17 6.30
N ALA A 225 12.01 20.28 5.31
CA ALA A 225 12.03 20.58 3.89
C ALA A 225 11.27 19.50 3.09
N ARG A 226 11.06 19.74 1.80
CA ARG A 226 10.34 18.83 0.91
C ARG A 226 11.17 17.58 0.58
N ALA A 227 10.50 16.44 0.46
CA ALA A 227 11.11 15.23 -0.08
C ALA A 227 11.35 15.36 -1.59
N GLU A 228 12.37 14.68 -2.12
CA GLU A 228 12.61 14.62 -3.57
C GLU A 228 11.51 13.84 -4.30
N VAL A 229 11.02 12.77 -3.68
CA VAL A 229 9.88 11.97 -4.15
C VAL A 229 8.70 12.25 -3.24
N ARG A 230 7.56 12.63 -3.83
CA ARG A 230 6.34 13.04 -3.13
C ARG A 230 5.11 12.83 -4.01
N GLY A 231 3.91 12.98 -3.44
CA GLY A 231 2.66 12.85 -4.20
C GLY A 231 2.40 11.39 -4.54
N ILE A 232 2.53 10.51 -3.55
CA ILE A 232 2.42 9.06 -3.77
C ILE A 232 1.02 8.68 -4.23
N GLY A 233 -0.02 9.32 -3.68
CA GLY A 233 -1.41 9.14 -4.13
C GLY A 233 -1.58 9.48 -5.62
N ASP A 234 -1.13 10.68 -6.01
CA ASP A 234 -1.20 11.13 -7.41
C ASP A 234 -0.41 10.18 -8.34
N GLN A 235 0.78 9.74 -7.93
CA GLN A 235 1.57 8.77 -8.71
C GLN A 235 0.86 7.41 -8.86
N LEU A 236 0.07 6.99 -7.89
CA LEU A 236 -0.74 5.77 -7.96
C LEU A 236 -1.93 5.95 -8.90
N ASP A 237 -2.62 7.09 -8.81
CA ASP A 237 -3.72 7.43 -9.72
C ASP A 237 -3.24 7.52 -11.18
N ASP A 238 -2.10 8.17 -11.42
CA ASP A 238 -1.45 8.27 -12.74
C ASP A 238 -1.03 6.91 -13.29
N ALA A 239 -0.64 5.98 -12.41
CA ALA A 239 -0.33 4.59 -12.76
C ALA A 239 -1.58 3.70 -12.93
N GLY A 240 -2.79 4.27 -12.80
CA GLY A 240 -4.06 3.59 -13.03
C GLY A 240 -4.56 2.75 -11.86
N TYR A 241 -4.06 2.98 -10.64
CA TYR A 241 -4.64 2.42 -9.42
C TYR A 241 -5.83 3.27 -8.95
N LEU A 242 -6.67 2.70 -8.09
CA LEU A 242 -7.77 3.42 -7.46
C LEU A 242 -7.34 3.81 -6.05
N HIS A 243 -6.73 4.99 -5.90
CA HIS A 243 -6.24 5.45 -4.60
C HIS A 243 -7.38 5.94 -3.71
N GLU A 244 -7.36 5.50 -2.45
CA GLU A 244 -8.34 5.88 -1.44
C GLU A 244 -7.63 6.36 -0.19
N THR A 245 -8.09 7.46 0.40
CA THR A 245 -7.52 8.02 1.63
C THR A 245 -8.58 8.19 2.71
N ALA A 246 -8.20 8.00 3.98
CA ALA A 246 -8.93 8.53 5.12
C ALA A 246 -8.35 9.88 5.56
N PHE A 247 -9.05 10.52 6.50
CA PHE A 247 -8.54 11.72 7.14
C PHE A 247 -7.17 11.45 7.81
N PRO A 248 -6.19 12.37 7.70
CA PRO A 248 -4.87 12.23 8.28
C PRO A 248 -4.87 11.76 9.74
N GLY A 249 -4.00 10.81 10.06
CA GLY A 249 -3.88 10.24 11.41
C GLY A 249 -5.05 9.32 11.81
N ARG A 250 -5.94 8.95 10.89
CA ARG A 250 -6.92 7.86 11.06
C ARG A 250 -6.41 6.59 10.41
N SER A 251 -6.87 5.46 10.94
CA SER A 251 -6.66 4.17 10.31
C SER A 251 -7.32 4.15 8.92
N ARG A 252 -6.54 3.68 7.95
CA ARG A 252 -6.99 3.25 6.63
C ARG A 252 -6.10 2.12 6.16
N ALA A 253 -6.68 0.93 6.06
CA ALA A 253 -6.16 -0.18 5.29
C ALA A 253 -7.12 -0.51 4.15
N VAL A 254 -6.59 -0.88 3.00
CA VAL A 254 -7.34 -1.31 1.81
C VAL A 254 -6.87 -2.71 1.44
N ARG A 255 -7.82 -3.64 1.36
CA ARG A 255 -7.59 -4.98 0.84
C ARG A 255 -8.34 -5.16 -0.48
N ASP A 256 -7.61 -5.52 -1.52
CA ASP A 256 -8.13 -5.93 -2.82
C ASP A 256 -7.54 -7.32 -3.15
N CYS A 257 -8.30 -8.37 -2.78
CA CYS A 257 -7.89 -9.77 -2.79
C CYS A 257 -6.55 -10.02 -2.05
N ASN A 258 -5.48 -10.27 -2.81
CA ASN A 258 -4.13 -10.57 -2.34
C ASN A 258 -3.24 -9.33 -2.22
N LEU A 259 -3.73 -8.13 -2.58
CA LEU A 259 -3.03 -6.88 -2.30
C LEU A 259 -3.63 -6.23 -1.06
N VAL A 260 -2.80 -5.96 -0.06
CA VAL A 260 -3.17 -5.23 1.16
C VAL A 260 -2.27 -4.01 1.28
N THR A 261 -2.86 -2.83 1.41
CA THR A 261 -2.13 -1.58 1.56
C THR A 261 -2.63 -0.80 2.77
N SER A 262 -1.78 0.04 3.35
CA SER A 262 -2.18 0.91 4.45
C SER A 262 -1.59 2.32 4.35
N GLN A 263 -2.32 3.29 4.89
CA GLN A 263 -2.03 4.71 4.71
C GLN A 263 -0.89 5.22 5.60
N ASN A 264 -0.87 4.87 6.88
CA ASN A 264 -0.01 5.53 7.86
C ASN A 264 0.27 4.62 9.08
N PRO A 265 1.09 5.07 10.05
CA PRO A 265 1.40 4.30 11.25
C PRO A 265 0.21 3.93 12.14
N PHE A 266 -0.95 4.58 11.97
CA PHE A 266 -2.17 4.32 12.75
C PHE A 266 -3.10 3.33 12.06
N SER A 267 -2.69 2.74 10.95
CA SER A 267 -3.44 1.74 10.20
C SER A 267 -3.04 0.29 10.54
N GLY A 268 -2.15 0.09 11.52
CA GLY A 268 -1.51 -1.20 11.83
C GLY A 268 -2.50 -2.32 12.13
N THR A 269 -3.45 -2.08 13.04
CA THR A 269 -4.48 -3.06 13.43
C THR A 269 -5.29 -3.58 12.22
N ASP A 270 -5.84 -2.66 11.40
CA ASP A 270 -6.67 -3.03 10.24
C ASP A 270 -5.85 -3.70 9.12
N PHE A 271 -4.61 -3.23 8.93
CA PHE A 271 -3.67 -3.82 7.97
C PHE A 271 -3.32 -5.26 8.36
N ASN A 272 -2.93 -5.48 9.61
CA ASN A 272 -2.52 -6.79 10.12
C ASN A 272 -3.65 -7.82 10.02
N ALA A 273 -4.87 -7.44 10.40
CA ALA A 273 -6.05 -8.31 10.26
C ALA A 273 -6.31 -8.67 8.78
N SER A 274 -6.24 -7.68 7.89
CA SER A 274 -6.46 -7.88 6.45
C SER A 274 -5.37 -8.75 5.81
N PHE A 275 -4.11 -8.56 6.20
CA PHE A 275 -2.97 -9.31 5.67
C PHE A 275 -2.98 -10.77 6.12
N LEU A 276 -3.28 -11.03 7.40
CA LEU A 276 -3.48 -12.40 7.90
C LEU A 276 -4.65 -13.09 7.21
N ALA A 277 -5.76 -12.38 6.96
CA ALA A 277 -6.89 -12.92 6.22
C ALA A 277 -6.49 -13.27 4.77
N ALA A 278 -5.71 -12.42 4.10
CA ALA A 278 -5.20 -12.72 2.76
C ALA A 278 -4.29 -13.96 2.72
N LEU A 279 -3.42 -14.12 3.72
CA LEU A 279 -2.61 -15.33 3.92
C LEU A 279 -3.47 -16.56 4.14
N GLY A 280 -4.47 -16.47 5.02
CA GLY A 280 -5.42 -17.54 5.28
C GLY A 280 -6.15 -17.96 4.00
N ASP A 281 -6.69 -17.00 3.26
CA ASP A 281 -7.43 -17.26 2.03
C ASP A 281 -6.55 -17.96 0.99
N TRP A 282 -5.33 -17.46 0.75
CA TRP A 282 -4.42 -18.05 -0.23
C TRP A 282 -4.04 -19.49 0.12
N ARG A 283 -3.73 -19.76 1.40
CA ARG A 283 -3.41 -21.10 1.91
C ARG A 283 -4.58 -22.09 1.79
N ASN A 284 -5.81 -21.58 1.87
CA ASN A 284 -7.04 -22.35 1.70
C ASN A 284 -7.51 -22.43 0.23
N GLY A 285 -6.64 -22.09 -0.73
CA GLY A 285 -6.96 -22.20 -2.15
C GLY A 285 -7.75 -21.02 -2.72
N GLY A 286 -8.01 -19.99 -1.93
CA GLY A 286 -8.65 -18.76 -2.37
C GLY A 286 -7.79 -18.03 -3.41
N ARG A 287 -8.39 -17.61 -4.52
CA ARG A 287 -7.73 -16.86 -5.59
C ARG A 287 -8.54 -15.64 -5.97
N CYS A 288 -7.87 -14.58 -6.39
CA CYS A 288 -8.56 -13.38 -6.87
C CYS A 288 -9.20 -13.64 -8.23
N ALA A 289 -10.49 -13.37 -8.37
CA ALA A 289 -11.18 -13.38 -9.64
C ALA A 289 -11.85 -12.03 -9.90
N GLN A 290 -11.86 -11.60 -11.16
CA GLN A 290 -12.72 -10.51 -11.60
C GLN A 290 -14.13 -11.05 -11.79
N GLU A 291 -15.14 -10.33 -11.31
CA GLU A 291 -16.52 -10.64 -11.62
C GLU A 291 -16.74 -10.41 -13.12
N SER A 292 -17.16 -11.46 -13.83
CA SER A 292 -17.50 -11.34 -15.24
C SER A 292 -18.74 -10.44 -15.36
N GLY A 293 -18.56 -9.21 -15.83
CA GLY A 293 -19.67 -8.34 -16.20
C GLY A 293 -20.51 -9.04 -17.27
N GLY A 294 -21.71 -9.49 -16.89
CA GLY A 294 -22.62 -10.17 -17.79
C GLY A 294 -23.09 -9.24 -18.91
N THR A 295 -22.42 -9.29 -20.07
CA THR A 295 -23.06 -8.97 -21.34
C THR A 295 -23.52 -10.29 -21.96
N GLU A 296 -24.64 -10.80 -21.45
CA GLU A 296 -25.46 -11.73 -22.22
C GLU A 296 -26.03 -10.93 -23.40
N LYS A 297 -25.37 -11.02 -24.55
CA LYS A 297 -25.95 -10.54 -25.81
C LYS A 297 -27.21 -11.36 -26.04
N ALA A 298 -28.36 -10.78 -25.73
CA ALA A 298 -29.65 -11.28 -26.19
C ALA A 298 -29.65 -11.28 -27.72
N THR A 299 -29.33 -12.43 -28.32
CA THR A 299 -29.69 -12.72 -29.71
C THR A 299 -31.20 -12.90 -29.78
N ARG A 300 -31.86 -11.93 -30.43
CA ARG A 300 -33.12 -12.12 -31.14
C ARG A 300 -32.90 -11.77 -32.60
#